data_AF-A0A537NZB9-F1
#
_entry.id   AF-A0A537NZB9-F1
#
_cell.length_a   1.000
_cell.length_b   1.000
_cell.length_c   1.000
_cell.angle_alpha   90.00
_cell.angle_beta   90.00
_cell.angle_gamma   90.00
#
_symmetry.space_group_name_H-M   'P 1'
#
loop_
_entity.id
_entity.type
_entity.pdbx_description
1 polymer ?
#
loop_
_entity_poly.entity_id
_entity_poly.type
_entity_poly.pdbx_seq_one_letter_code
_entity_poly.pdbx_strand_id
1 'polypeptide(L)'
;ALFMEVGVDADFGIVRLRRAVGVYSAGRIINPKTAASQMTGGMIWGWGMATMEGTEFEPTHCRWLAKNLSNVMVPVNADIPSDLTIRFIDEHDPLASPIGARGIGELAATGVAAAVANAVYDAVGVRVRDLPITPAKILAGLGRA
;
A
#
# COMPACT_ATOMS: atom_id res chain seq x y z
N ALA A 1 2.40 -2.89 -12.80
CA ALA A 1 1.20 -2.05 -12.75
C ALA A 1 0.40 -2.38 -11.50
N LEU A 2 -0.13 -1.36 -10.82
CA LEU A 2 -0.93 -1.50 -9.61
C LEU A 2 -2.26 -0.77 -9.82
N PHE A 3 -3.35 -1.43 -9.46
CA PHE A 3 -4.70 -0.89 -9.53
C PHE A 3 -5.34 -1.07 -8.16
N MET A 4 -5.87 0.01 -7.61
CA MET A 4 -6.47 0.05 -6.28
C MET A 4 -7.87 0.64 -6.40
N GLU A 5 -8.83 -0.01 -5.76
CA GLU A 5 -10.19 0.48 -5.62
C GLU A 5 -10.45 0.71 -4.14
N VAL A 6 -10.87 1.93 -3.80
CA VAL A 6 -11.13 2.32 -2.40
C VAL A 6 -12.54 2.86 -2.26
N GLY A 7 -13.13 2.66 -1.08
CA GLY A 7 -14.30 3.41 -0.64
C GLY A 7 -13.89 4.41 0.42
N VAL A 8 -14.43 5.61 0.37
CA VAL A 8 -14.22 6.65 1.38
C VAL A 8 -15.57 7.00 2.00
N ASP A 9 -15.66 6.90 3.31
CA ASP A 9 -16.80 7.43 4.05
C ASP A 9 -16.68 8.97 4.12
N ALA A 10 -17.64 9.69 3.55
CA ALA A 10 -17.57 11.15 3.46
C ALA A 10 -17.83 11.86 4.80
N ASP A 11 -18.50 11.20 5.74
CA ASP A 11 -18.87 11.78 7.04
C ASP A 11 -17.77 11.52 8.07
N PHE A 12 -17.07 10.39 7.97
CA PHE A 12 -16.00 10.02 8.89
C PHE A 12 -14.59 10.11 8.31
N GLY A 13 -14.44 10.27 6.99
CA GLY A 13 -13.14 10.29 6.30
C GLY A 13 -12.43 8.92 6.27
N ILE A 14 -13.13 7.83 6.61
CA ILE A 14 -12.54 6.49 6.70
C ILE A 14 -12.34 5.92 5.30
N VAL A 15 -11.10 5.54 4.98
CA VAL A 15 -10.73 4.88 3.72
C VAL A 15 -10.72 3.35 3.91
N ARG A 16 -11.35 2.61 3.00
CA ARG A 16 -11.36 1.14 2.99
C ARG A 16 -10.95 0.60 1.62
N LEU A 17 -10.01 -0.33 1.59
CA LEU A 17 -9.64 -1.06 0.38
C LEU A 17 -10.77 -2.00 -0.04
N ARG A 18 -11.22 -1.89 -1.28
CA ARG A 18 -12.30 -2.72 -1.84
C ARG A 18 -11.77 -3.83 -2.74
N ARG A 19 -10.78 -3.50 -3.55
CA ARG A 19 -10.15 -4.42 -4.50
C ARG A 19 -8.74 -3.95 -4.83
N ALA A 20 -7.84 -4.90 -5.07
CA ALA A 20 -6.48 -4.60 -5.49
C ALA A 20 -5.98 -5.58 -6.55
N VAL A 21 -5.31 -5.05 -7.57
CA VAL A 21 -4.70 -5.85 -8.64
C VAL A 21 -3.26 -5.42 -8.86
N GLY A 22 -2.33 -6.37 -8.74
CA GLY A 22 -0.92 -6.19 -9.03
C GLY A 22 -0.48 -7.06 -10.20
N VAL A 23 0.11 -6.45 -11.22
CA VAL A 23 0.72 -7.13 -12.37
C VAL A 23 2.19 -6.76 -12.43
N TYR A 24 3.08 -7.73 -12.26
CA TYR A 24 4.51 -7.48 -12.05
C TYR A 24 5.38 -8.07 -13.17
N SER A 25 6.36 -7.30 -13.61
CA SER A 25 7.43 -7.71 -14.52
C SER A 25 8.68 -8.02 -13.67
N ALA A 26 8.96 -9.30 -13.44
CA ALA A 26 9.97 -9.73 -12.46
C ALA A 26 11.01 -10.72 -13.05
N GLY A 27 11.09 -10.81 -14.38
CA GLY A 27 11.85 -11.84 -15.06
C GLY A 27 11.27 -13.22 -14.74
N ARG A 28 12.12 -14.25 -14.81
CA ARG A 28 11.70 -15.63 -14.55
C ARG A 28 11.27 -15.81 -13.10
N ILE A 29 10.00 -16.16 -12.89
CA ILE A 29 9.48 -16.55 -11.59
C ILE A 29 9.95 -17.96 -11.23
N ILE A 30 10.76 -18.07 -10.18
CA ILE A 30 11.32 -19.36 -9.73
C ILE A 30 10.27 -20.22 -9.03
N ASN A 31 9.48 -19.62 -8.14
CA ASN A 31 8.39 -20.30 -7.44
C ASN A 31 7.15 -19.39 -7.43
N PRO A 32 6.11 -19.72 -8.20
CA PRO A 32 4.91 -18.89 -8.30
C PRO A 32 4.20 -18.67 -6.97
N LYS A 33 4.20 -19.67 -6.07
CA LYS A 33 3.49 -19.59 -4.78
C LYS A 33 4.17 -18.58 -3.85
N THR A 34 5.49 -18.70 -3.67
CA THR A 34 6.21 -17.78 -2.77
C THR A 34 6.33 -16.38 -3.36
N ALA A 35 6.45 -16.26 -4.69
CA ALA A 35 6.41 -14.97 -5.36
C ALA A 35 5.05 -14.29 -5.17
N ALA A 36 3.94 -15.01 -5.33
CA ALA A 36 2.61 -14.48 -5.06
C ALA A 36 2.45 -14.05 -3.60
N SER A 37 2.91 -14.86 -2.64
CA SER A 37 2.92 -14.49 -1.21
C SER A 37 3.72 -13.20 -0.93
N GLN A 38 4.88 -13.03 -1.55
CA GLN A 38 5.68 -11.80 -1.44
C GLN A 38 4.93 -10.58 -1.99
N MET A 39 4.31 -10.70 -3.17
CA MET A 39 3.56 -9.60 -3.78
C MET A 39 2.36 -9.20 -2.93
N THR A 40 1.62 -10.19 -2.42
CA THR A 40 0.49 -9.95 -1.50
C THR A 40 0.96 -9.26 -0.23
N GLY A 41 2.05 -9.73 0.39
CA GLY A 41 2.61 -9.12 1.60
C GLY A 41 3.04 -7.67 1.39
N GLY A 42 3.77 -7.38 0.29
CA GLY A 42 4.17 -6.01 -0.02
C GLY A 42 2.99 -5.09 -0.39
N MET A 43 1.93 -5.64 -0.99
CA MET A 43 0.70 -4.88 -1.25
C MET A 43 -0.01 -4.49 0.05
N ILE A 44 -0.11 -5.42 1.00
CA ILE A 44 -0.67 -5.17 2.34
C ILE A 44 0.19 -4.15 3.09
N TRP A 45 1.51 -4.32 3.05
CA TRP A 45 2.43 -3.37 3.70
C TRP A 45 2.34 -1.97 3.08
N GLY A 46 2.29 -1.88 1.75
CA GLY A 46 2.10 -0.61 1.06
C GLY A 46 0.75 0.06 1.37
N TRP A 47 -0.30 -0.72 1.63
CA TRP A 47 -1.57 -0.20 2.15
C TRP A 47 -1.40 0.35 3.57
N GLY A 48 -0.71 -0.38 4.45
CA GLY A 48 -0.34 0.09 5.79
C GLY A 48 0.39 1.43 5.75
N MET A 49 1.46 1.53 4.97
CA MET A 49 2.21 2.77 4.72
C MET A 49 1.31 3.92 4.20
N ALA A 50 0.33 3.61 3.35
CA ALA A 50 -0.54 4.62 2.77
C ALA A 50 -1.55 5.19 3.76
N THR A 51 -2.13 4.36 4.63
CA THR A 51 -3.33 4.73 5.41
C THR A 51 -3.18 4.64 6.93
N MET A 52 -2.12 4.01 7.44
CA MET A 52 -2.03 3.62 8.87
C MET A 52 -0.67 3.95 9.50
N GLU A 53 0.42 3.51 8.87
CA GLU A 53 1.75 3.56 9.48
C GLU A 53 2.23 5.01 9.58
N GLY A 54 2.57 5.41 10.81
CA GLY A 54 3.03 6.74 11.11
C GLY A 54 3.39 6.86 12.58
N THR A 55 4.25 7.81 12.88
CA THR A 55 4.62 8.17 14.24
C THR A 55 5.04 9.63 14.26
N GLU A 56 4.76 10.31 15.35
CA GLU A 56 5.17 11.69 15.55
C GLU A 56 6.49 11.73 16.32
N PHE A 57 7.39 12.60 15.88
CA PHE A 57 8.61 12.89 16.61
C PHE A 57 8.34 14.01 17.62
N GLU A 58 8.61 13.74 18.90
CA GLU A 58 8.55 14.74 19.96
C GLU A 58 9.94 15.39 20.13
N PRO A 59 10.12 16.66 19.71
CA PRO A 59 11.44 17.30 19.73
C PRO A 59 11.92 17.65 21.14
N THR A 60 11.02 17.92 22.09
CA THR A 60 11.38 18.29 23.46
C THR A 60 12.15 17.19 24.19
N HIS A 61 11.76 15.93 23.97
CA HIS A 61 12.37 14.76 24.60
C HIS A 61 13.12 13.87 23.58
N CYS A 62 13.28 14.34 22.35
CA CYS A 62 13.95 13.64 21.24
C CYS A 62 13.49 12.18 21.07
N ARG A 63 12.18 11.93 21.05
CA ARG A 63 11.64 10.55 20.99
C ARG A 63 10.47 10.42 20.02
N TRP A 64 10.31 9.23 19.46
CA TRP A 64 9.11 8.85 18.73
C TRP A 64 7.97 8.52 19.70
N LEU A 65 6.75 9.00 19.41
CA LEU A 65 5.59 8.78 20.27
C LEU A 65 5.01 7.37 20.15
N ALA A 66 4.99 6.81 18.93
CA ALA A 66 4.56 5.43 18.71
C ALA A 66 5.74 4.47 18.89
N LYS A 67 5.64 3.55 19.88
CA LYS A 67 6.75 2.68 20.29
C LYS A 67 6.42 1.19 20.34
N ASN A 68 5.20 0.82 20.00
CA ASN A 68 4.74 -0.57 19.97
C ASN A 68 3.58 -0.71 18.98
N LEU A 69 3.09 -1.93 18.79
CA LEU A 69 2.09 -2.27 17.77
C LEU A 69 0.67 -1.74 18.06
N SER A 70 0.38 -1.26 19.27
CA SER A 70 -0.89 -0.55 19.49
C SER A 70 -0.84 0.90 19.01
N ASN A 71 0.37 1.47 18.89
CA ASN A 71 0.57 2.86 18.49
C ASN A 71 0.98 2.98 17.01
N VAL A 72 1.81 2.05 16.52
CA VAL A 72 2.18 1.94 15.11
C VAL A 72 1.22 0.96 14.47
N MET A 73 0.13 1.49 13.92
CA MET A 73 -0.91 0.67 13.33
C MET A 73 -0.38 -0.04 12.09
N VAL A 74 -0.61 -1.35 12.04
CA VAL A 74 -0.39 -2.20 10.87
C VAL A 74 -1.71 -2.81 10.44
N PRO A 75 -1.91 -3.14 9.16
CA PRO A 75 -3.15 -3.72 8.68
C PRO A 75 -3.49 -5.03 9.40
N VAL A 76 -4.76 -5.21 9.73
CA VAL A 76 -5.32 -6.48 10.20
C VAL A 76 -6.12 -7.16 9.09
N ASN A 77 -6.52 -8.42 9.29
CA ASN A 77 -7.31 -9.17 8.30
C ASN A 77 -8.61 -8.46 7.89
N ALA A 78 -9.22 -7.68 8.79
CA ALA A 78 -10.44 -6.92 8.48
C ALA A 78 -10.21 -5.73 7.53
N ASP A 79 -8.96 -5.28 7.35
CA ASP A 79 -8.63 -4.17 6.46
C ASP A 79 -8.38 -4.61 5.02
N ILE A 80 -8.15 -5.90 4.80
CA ILE A 80 -7.74 -6.46 3.50
C ILE A 80 -8.91 -7.23 2.87
N PRO A 81 -9.36 -6.85 1.66
CA PRO A 81 -10.45 -7.54 0.99
C PRO A 81 -10.02 -8.92 0.48
N SER A 82 -10.98 -9.80 0.26
CA SER A 82 -10.74 -11.10 -0.40
C SER A 82 -10.39 -10.95 -1.89
N ASP A 83 -10.79 -9.85 -2.54
CA ASP A 83 -10.48 -9.55 -3.93
C ASP A 83 -9.11 -8.86 -4.08
N LEU A 84 -8.06 -9.67 -3.91
CA LEU A 84 -6.67 -9.29 -4.12
C LEU A 84 -6.05 -10.21 -5.18
N THR A 85 -5.70 -9.63 -6.32
CA THR A 85 -5.22 -10.37 -7.49
C THR A 85 -3.77 -10.06 -7.80
N ILE A 86 -2.92 -11.09 -7.82
CA ILE A 86 -1.51 -11.01 -8.26
C ILE A 86 -1.34 -11.73 -9.61
N ARG A 87 -0.64 -11.08 -10.54
CA ARG A 87 -0.22 -11.65 -11.84
C ARG A 87 1.23 -11.30 -12.12
N PHE A 88 1.88 -12.17 -12.88
CA PHE A 88 3.25 -11.98 -13.36
C PHE A 88 3.23 -11.97 -14.88
N ILE A 89 4.01 -11.08 -15.48
CA ILE A 89 4.30 -11.15 -16.91
C ILE A 89 5.26 -12.31 -17.11
N ASP A 90 4.96 -13.20 -18.07
CA ASP A 90 5.86 -14.28 -18.42
C ASP A 90 7.06 -13.72 -19.17
N GLU A 91 8.22 -13.72 -18.51
CA GLU A 91 9.43 -13.09 -18.98
C GLU A 91 10.65 -13.93 -18.60
N HIS A 92 11.67 -13.87 -19.45
CA HIS A 92 13.01 -14.34 -19.13
C HIS A 92 14.01 -13.25 -19.50
N ASP A 93 14.82 -12.82 -18.54
CA ASP A 93 15.75 -11.71 -18.70
C ASP A 93 17.21 -12.21 -18.70
N PRO A 94 17.79 -12.53 -19.87
CA PRO A 94 19.15 -13.05 -19.94
C PRO A 94 20.21 -12.02 -19.54
N LEU A 95 19.86 -10.72 -19.48
CA LEU A 95 20.77 -9.65 -19.07
C LEU A 95 20.86 -9.52 -17.55
N ALA A 96 19.79 -9.89 -16.83
CA ALA A 96 19.76 -9.82 -15.38
C ALA A 96 20.59 -10.93 -14.71
N SER A 97 20.50 -12.17 -15.19
CA SER A 97 21.23 -13.32 -14.65
C SER A 97 21.15 -14.54 -15.58
N PRO A 98 22.01 -15.58 -15.42
CA PRO A 98 21.92 -16.82 -16.21
C PRO A 98 20.57 -17.56 -16.09
N ILE A 99 19.89 -17.42 -14.94
CA ILE A 99 18.55 -17.96 -14.72
C ILE A 99 17.43 -17.00 -15.17
N GLY A 100 17.80 -15.77 -15.50
CA GLY A 100 16.95 -14.67 -15.95
C GLY A 100 15.87 -14.22 -14.99
N ALA A 101 16.09 -14.42 -13.69
CA ALA A 101 15.24 -13.93 -12.61
C ALA A 101 15.72 -12.55 -12.11
N ARG A 102 14.80 -11.74 -11.60
CA ARG A 102 15.08 -10.46 -10.93
C ARG A 102 14.60 -10.48 -9.48
N GLY A 103 15.13 -9.58 -8.65
CA GLY A 103 14.70 -9.41 -7.26
C GLY A 103 13.28 -8.84 -7.16
N ILE A 104 12.48 -9.39 -6.25
CA ILE A 104 11.06 -8.99 -6.07
C ILE A 104 10.73 -8.49 -4.66
N GLY A 105 11.68 -8.53 -3.72
CA GLY A 105 11.43 -8.24 -2.30
C GLY A 105 10.80 -6.87 -2.07
N GLU A 106 11.39 -5.83 -2.66
CA GLU A 106 10.95 -4.43 -2.50
C GLU A 106 9.90 -4.02 -3.56
N LEU A 107 9.94 -4.66 -4.73
CA LEU A 107 9.02 -4.41 -5.84
C LEU A 107 7.55 -4.56 -5.42
N ALA A 108 7.28 -5.49 -4.50
CA ALA A 108 5.94 -5.80 -4.04
C ALA A 108 5.18 -4.59 -3.46
N ALA A 109 5.86 -3.72 -2.70
CA ALA A 109 5.26 -2.54 -2.06
C ALA A 109 5.43 -1.25 -2.90
N THR A 110 6.36 -1.26 -3.85
CA THR A 110 6.73 -0.06 -4.61
C THR A 110 5.54 0.44 -5.44
N GLY A 111 5.13 1.69 -5.20
CA GLY A 111 4.02 2.34 -5.91
C GLY A 111 2.63 2.09 -5.34
N VAL A 112 2.48 1.23 -4.32
CA VAL A 112 1.18 0.93 -3.70
C VAL A 112 0.56 2.18 -3.07
N ALA A 113 1.31 2.91 -2.25
CA ALA A 113 0.77 4.12 -1.61
C ALA A 113 0.38 5.21 -2.62
N ALA A 114 1.10 5.33 -3.73
CA ALA A 114 0.73 6.25 -4.80
C ALA A 114 -0.57 5.81 -5.50
N ALA A 115 -0.75 4.50 -5.75
CA ALA A 115 -1.99 3.97 -6.31
C ALA A 115 -3.18 4.19 -5.37
N VAL A 116 -2.99 4.00 -4.06
CA VAL A 116 -4.00 4.29 -3.03
C VAL A 116 -4.34 5.78 -3.01
N ALA A 117 -3.35 6.67 -2.96
CA ALA A 117 -3.57 8.11 -2.97
C ALA A 117 -4.30 8.60 -4.23
N ASN A 118 -4.01 8.00 -5.39
CA ASN A 118 -4.73 8.27 -6.63
C ASN A 118 -6.18 7.78 -6.57
N ALA A 119 -6.43 6.59 -6.03
CA ALA A 119 -7.78 6.05 -5.87
C ALA A 119 -8.62 6.88 -4.88
N VAL A 120 -8.01 7.37 -3.80
CA VAL A 120 -8.67 8.31 -2.87
C VAL A 120 -9.02 9.62 -3.57
N TYR A 121 -8.08 10.18 -4.34
CA TYR A 121 -8.34 11.39 -5.12
C TYR A 121 -9.46 11.19 -6.15
N ASP A 122 -9.50 10.05 -6.83
CA ASP A 122 -10.58 9.68 -7.75
C ASP A 122 -11.94 9.58 -7.02
N ALA A 123 -11.97 8.99 -5.82
CA ALA A 123 -13.20 8.79 -5.06
C ALA A 123 -13.80 10.10 -4.49
N VAL A 124 -12.97 11.03 -4.02
CA VAL A 124 -13.47 12.21 -3.26
C VAL A 124 -12.87 13.55 -3.67
N GLY A 125 -11.98 13.61 -4.67
CA GLY A 125 -11.34 14.85 -5.13
C GLY A 125 -10.28 15.43 -4.18
N VAL A 126 -10.02 14.78 -3.04
CA VAL A 126 -9.05 15.23 -2.04
C VAL A 126 -7.66 14.69 -2.34
N ARG A 127 -6.68 15.58 -2.50
CA ARG A 127 -5.29 15.20 -2.79
C ARG A 127 -4.42 15.28 -1.54
N VAL A 128 -4.16 14.12 -0.92
CA VAL A 128 -3.22 14.00 0.20
C VAL A 128 -1.81 13.69 -0.32
N ARG A 129 -0.82 14.52 0.05
CA ARG A 129 0.59 14.37 -0.36
C ARG A 129 1.52 14.00 0.78
N ASP A 130 1.08 14.22 2.01
CA ASP A 130 1.76 13.84 3.23
C ASP A 130 1.08 12.60 3.80
N LEU A 131 1.77 11.47 3.81
CA LEU A 131 1.24 10.20 4.31
C LEU A 131 1.40 10.11 5.84
N PRO A 132 0.56 9.30 6.52
CA PRO A 132 -0.55 8.51 5.98
C PRO A 132 -1.80 9.36 5.64
N ILE A 133 -2.68 8.80 4.80
CA ILE A 133 -3.99 9.36 4.44
C ILE A 133 -4.96 9.12 5.61
N THR A 134 -4.92 10.01 6.60
CA THR A 134 -5.74 9.89 7.80
C THR A 134 -7.17 10.42 7.59
N PRO A 135 -8.15 9.97 8.39
CA PRO A 135 -9.51 10.53 8.37
C PRO A 135 -9.55 12.06 8.53
N ALA A 136 -8.73 12.62 9.42
CA ALA A 136 -8.62 14.06 9.62
C ALA A 136 -8.17 14.80 8.34
N LYS A 137 -7.20 14.25 7.59
CA LYS A 137 -6.74 14.84 6.31
C LYS A 137 -7.83 14.77 5.23
N ILE A 138 -8.64 13.72 5.22
CA ILE A 138 -9.79 13.60 4.31
C ILE A 138 -10.87 14.61 4.66
N LEU A 139 -11.30 14.67 5.92
CA LEU A 139 -12.35 15.60 6.37
C LEU A 139 -11.94 17.07 6.15
N ALA A 140 -10.68 17.42 6.43
CA ALA A 140 -10.15 18.74 6.13
C ALA A 140 -10.20 19.06 4.63
N GLY A 141 -9.81 18.11 3.78
CA GLY A 141 -9.89 18.28 2.32
C GLY A 141 -11.31 18.39 1.78
N LEU A 142 -12.30 17.81 2.46
CA LEU A 142 -13.72 17.93 2.15
C LEU A 142 -14.37 19.21 2.69
N GLY A 143 -13.66 20.02 3.48
CA GLY A 143 -14.22 21.19 4.16
C GLY A 143 -15.16 20.83 5.32
N ARG A 144 -14.91 19.70 5.99
CA ARG A 144 -15.73 19.12 7.07
C ARG A 144 -14.95 18.91 8.38
N ALA A 145 -13.83 19.62 8.55
CA ALA A 145 -12.99 19.56 9.76
C ALA A 145 -13.46 20.50 10.85
#